data_AF-A0A1F4AZP7-F1
#
_entry.id   AF-A0A1F4AZP7-F1
#
_cell.length_a   1.000
_cell.length_b   1.000
_cell.length_c   1.000
_cell.angle_alpha   90.00
_cell.angle_beta   90.00
_cell.angle_gamma   90.00
#
_symmetry.space_group_name_H-M   'P 1'
#
loop_
_entity.id
_entity.type
_entity.pdbx_description
1 polymer ?
#
loop_
_entity_poly.entity_id
_entity_poly.type
_entity_poly.pdbx_seq_one_letter_code
_entity_poly.pdbx_strand_id
1 'polypeptide(L)'
;MSATDKPEALEEELAKLEELGRAATLAISNARNVREAIAAAEIEVPHHLKAIARVRVPSIGRLARVRDLRIEDLVKEQLASIQQERSDLVATREFDRLKAADWGPLRSGYPELFSKSVREGNLMLERKRKSQR
;
A
#
# COMPACT_ATOMS: atom_id res chain seq x y z
N MET A 1 43.58 -1.90 20.60
CA MET A 1 42.22 -1.37 20.35
C MET A 1 42.31 -0.48 19.13
N SER A 2 42.03 -1.02 17.94
CA SER A 2 42.13 -0.27 16.67
C SER A 2 40.74 0.10 16.19
N ALA A 3 40.43 1.39 16.26
CA ALA A 3 39.20 2.00 15.78
C ALA A 3 39.28 2.26 14.26
N THR A 4 39.43 1.18 13.47
CA THR A 4 39.59 1.26 12.01
C THR A 4 38.80 0.20 11.24
N ASP A 5 37.73 -0.33 11.83
CA ASP A 5 36.71 -1.09 11.13
C ASP A 5 35.49 -0.17 10.87
N LYS A 6 34.98 0.18 9.69
CA LYS A 6 35.39 0.09 8.27
C LYS A 6 34.37 0.99 7.55
N PRO A 7 34.71 2.20 7.06
CA PRO A 7 33.77 3.04 6.30
C PRO A 7 33.15 2.29 5.11
N GLU A 8 33.92 1.37 4.51
CA GLU A 8 33.50 0.48 3.43
C GLU A 8 32.37 -0.49 3.83
N ALA A 9 32.37 -1.00 5.08
CA ALA A 9 31.34 -1.92 5.54
C ALA A 9 29.98 -1.20 5.73
N LEU A 10 30.02 0.04 6.23
CA LEU A 10 28.81 0.87 6.36
C LEU A 10 28.23 1.23 4.98
N GLU A 11 29.08 1.64 4.04
CA GLU A 11 28.64 1.96 2.67
C GLU A 11 28.08 0.73 1.95
N GLU A 12 28.66 -0.47 2.17
CA GLU A 12 28.13 -1.72 1.64
C GLU A 12 26.74 -2.05 2.21
N GLU A 13 26.52 -1.87 3.52
CA GLU A 13 25.21 -2.07 4.14
C GLU A 13 24.16 -1.06 3.63
N LEU A 14 24.55 0.20 3.46
CA LEU A 14 23.67 1.22 2.87
C LEU A 14 23.31 0.87 1.41
N ALA A 15 24.26 0.36 0.63
CA ALA A 15 24.03 -0.08 -0.74
C ALA A 15 23.05 -1.27 -0.80
N LYS A 16 23.20 -2.25 0.09
CA LYS A 16 22.24 -3.36 0.23
C LYS A 16 20.85 -2.86 0.60
N LEU A 17 20.76 -1.91 1.52
CA LEU A 17 19.49 -1.32 1.92
C LEU A 17 18.83 -0.53 0.77
N GLU A 18 19.62 0.14 -0.07
CA GLU A 18 19.12 0.80 -1.28
C GLU A 18 18.59 -0.18 -2.32
N GLU A 19 19.25 -1.33 -2.49
CA GLU A 19 18.73 -2.40 -3.36
C GLU A 19 17.40 -2.96 -2.84
N LEU A 20 17.32 -3.25 -1.54
CA LEU A 20 16.07 -3.69 -0.90
C LEU A 20 14.96 -2.64 -1.05
N GLY A 21 15.25 -1.36 -0.83
CA GLY A 21 14.30 -0.28 -1.00
C GLY A 21 13.81 -0.13 -2.43
N ARG A 22 14.68 -0.32 -3.43
CA ARG A 22 14.30 -0.32 -4.85
C ARG A 22 13.41 -1.52 -5.19
N ALA A 23 13.76 -2.71 -4.72
CA ALA A 23 12.97 -3.92 -4.93
C ALA A 23 11.56 -3.79 -4.31
N ALA A 24 11.47 -3.25 -3.09
CA ALA A 24 10.21 -2.97 -2.44
C ALA A 24 9.37 -1.90 -3.17
N THR A 25 10.00 -0.84 -3.67
CA THR A 25 9.31 0.18 -4.49
C THR A 25 8.66 -0.45 -5.72
N LEU A 26 9.38 -1.36 -6.39
CA LEU A 26 8.86 -2.12 -7.54
C LEU A 26 7.73 -3.07 -7.11
N ALA A 27 7.88 -3.77 -5.99
CA ALA A 27 6.87 -4.67 -5.45
C ALA A 27 5.58 -3.91 -5.08
N ILE A 28 5.68 -2.73 -4.46
CA ILE A 28 4.54 -1.85 -4.20
C ILE A 28 3.87 -1.48 -5.52
N SER A 29 4.64 -1.00 -6.50
CA SER A 29 4.09 -0.59 -7.80
C SER A 29 3.32 -1.72 -8.51
N ASN A 30 3.79 -2.96 -8.33
CA ASN A 30 3.19 -4.17 -8.92
C ASN A 30 2.12 -4.83 -8.03
N ALA A 31 1.85 -4.31 -6.83
CA ALA A 31 0.85 -4.85 -5.93
C ALA A 31 -0.54 -4.82 -6.59
N ARG A 32 -1.30 -5.91 -6.40
CA ARG A 32 -2.63 -6.11 -6.99
C ARG A 32 -3.76 -5.82 -6.00
N ASN A 33 -3.42 -5.63 -4.74
CA ASN A 33 -4.37 -5.37 -3.66
C ASN A 33 -3.68 -4.58 -2.53
N VAL A 34 -4.48 -3.99 -1.64
CA VAL A 34 -4.01 -3.10 -0.58
C VAL A 34 -3.06 -3.83 0.36
N ARG A 35 -3.36 -5.09 0.69
CA ARG A 35 -2.53 -5.90 1.58
C ARG A 35 -1.13 -6.12 1.04
N GLU A 36 -1.02 -6.45 -0.24
CA GLU A 36 0.27 -6.62 -0.92
C GLU A 36 1.08 -5.31 -0.90
N ALA A 37 0.44 -4.18 -1.18
CA ALA A 37 1.13 -2.88 -1.17
C ALA A 37 1.67 -2.53 0.23
N ILE A 38 0.90 -2.82 1.28
CA ILE A 38 1.34 -2.58 2.67
C ILE A 38 2.49 -3.52 3.04
N ALA A 39 2.34 -4.83 2.79
CA ALA A 39 3.37 -5.82 3.11
C ALA A 39 4.68 -5.55 2.37
N ALA A 40 4.62 -5.13 1.10
CA ALA A 40 5.80 -4.78 0.31
C ALA A 40 6.57 -3.57 0.87
N ALA A 41 5.93 -2.72 1.66
CA ALA A 41 6.57 -1.56 2.29
C ALA A 41 7.23 -1.89 3.64
N GLU A 42 7.02 -3.09 4.18
CA GLU A 42 7.61 -3.55 5.43
C GLU A 42 9.05 -4.03 5.20
N ILE A 43 9.98 -3.08 5.09
CA ILE A 43 11.41 -3.38 5.02
C ILE A 43 12.01 -3.34 6.41
N GLU A 44 12.69 -4.42 6.77
CA GLU A 44 13.49 -4.47 7.97
C GLU A 44 14.76 -3.63 7.80
N VAL A 45 14.84 -2.52 8.54
CA VAL A 45 16.03 -1.68 8.61
C VAL A 45 16.85 -2.09 9.83
N PRO A 46 18.14 -2.46 9.66
CA PRO A 46 19.03 -2.77 10.77
C PRO A 46 19.06 -1.67 11.83
N HIS A 47 19.08 -2.06 13.11
CA HIS A 47 18.87 -1.12 14.23
C HIS A 47 19.84 0.07 14.21
N HIS A 48 21.11 -0.18 13.94
CA HIS A 48 22.15 0.86 13.87
C HIS A 48 22.02 1.80 12.67
N LEU A 49 21.27 1.42 11.63
CA LEU A 49 21.03 2.25 10.44
C LEU A 49 19.72 3.05 10.53
N LYS A 50 18.82 2.75 11.47
CA LYS A 50 17.48 3.38 11.56
C LYS A 50 17.52 4.91 11.57
N ALA A 51 18.52 5.50 12.24
CA ALA A 51 18.67 6.94 12.36
C ALA A 51 19.06 7.63 11.04
N ILE A 52 19.78 6.93 10.16
CA ILE A 52 20.34 7.52 8.93
C ILE A 52 19.71 7.00 7.64
N ALA A 53 19.02 5.84 7.69
CA ALA A 53 18.52 5.14 6.53
C ALA A 53 17.63 6.02 5.64
N ARG A 54 16.69 6.78 6.21
CA ARG A 54 15.79 7.64 5.42
C ARG A 54 16.50 8.76 4.66
N VAL A 55 17.65 9.22 5.15
CA VAL A 55 18.42 10.33 4.56
C VAL A 55 19.46 9.80 3.56
N ARG A 56 20.11 8.69 3.92
CA ARG A 56 21.22 8.10 3.14
C ARG A 56 20.75 7.10 2.08
N VAL A 57 19.53 6.59 2.19
CA VAL A 57 18.95 5.57 1.30
C VAL A 57 17.66 6.14 0.69
N PRO A 58 17.75 6.83 -0.47
CA PRO A 58 16.64 7.58 -1.06
C PRO A 58 15.42 6.72 -1.39
N SER A 59 15.60 5.43 -1.68
CA SER A 59 14.49 4.51 -1.90
C SER A 59 13.66 4.32 -0.62
N ILE A 60 14.30 4.03 0.51
CA ILE A 60 13.66 3.92 1.84
C ILE A 60 12.92 5.20 2.21
N GLY A 61 13.53 6.37 1.97
CA GLY A 61 12.92 7.66 2.27
C GLY A 61 11.61 7.92 1.53
N ARG A 62 11.38 7.26 0.37
CA ARG A 62 10.20 7.46 -0.48
C ARG A 62 9.14 6.35 -0.36
N LEU A 63 9.46 5.21 0.25
CA LEU A 63 8.57 4.04 0.31
C LEU A 63 7.18 4.34 0.84
N ALA A 64 7.09 5.08 1.94
CA ALA A 64 5.79 5.43 2.54
C ALA A 64 4.90 6.15 1.53
N ARG A 65 5.44 7.14 0.83
CA ARG A 65 4.70 7.90 -0.20
C ARG A 65 4.29 7.02 -1.37
N VAL A 66 5.18 6.16 -1.87
CA VAL A 66 4.87 5.27 -3.01
C VAL A 66 3.76 4.29 -2.63
N ARG A 67 3.84 3.71 -1.42
CA ARG A 67 2.80 2.86 -0.86
C ARG A 67 1.47 3.59 -0.76
N ASP A 68 1.45 4.78 -0.17
CA ASP A 68 0.22 5.53 0.06
C ASP A 68 -0.48 5.86 -1.26
N LEU A 69 0.27 6.33 -2.27
CA LEU A 69 -0.26 6.58 -3.62
C LEU A 69 -0.82 5.31 -4.25
N ARG A 70 -0.08 4.19 -4.18
CA ARG A 70 -0.55 2.93 -4.78
C ARG A 70 -1.81 2.40 -4.10
N ILE A 71 -1.90 2.51 -2.78
CA ILE A 71 -3.10 2.11 -2.02
C ILE A 71 -4.31 2.91 -2.48
N GLU A 72 -4.17 4.23 -2.63
CA GLU A 72 -5.26 5.05 -3.16
C GLU A 72 -5.69 4.60 -4.55
N ASP A 73 -4.74 4.32 -5.43
CA ASP A 73 -5.03 3.87 -6.80
C ASP A 73 -5.72 2.51 -6.83
N LEU A 74 -5.25 1.55 -6.03
CA LEU A 74 -5.90 0.24 -5.87
C LEU A 74 -7.35 0.35 -5.40
N VAL A 75 -7.61 1.21 -4.41
CA VAL A 75 -8.96 1.44 -3.89
C VAL A 75 -9.86 2.08 -4.96
N LYS A 76 -9.32 3.02 -5.75
CA LYS A 76 -10.06 3.61 -6.89
C LYS A 76 -10.37 2.57 -7.97
N GLU A 77 -9.40 1.74 -8.34
CA GLU A 77 -9.56 0.64 -9.31
C GLU A 77 -10.66 -0.34 -8.85
N GLN A 78 -10.65 -0.71 -7.58
CA GLN A 78 -11.65 -1.61 -6.98
C GLN A 78 -13.05 -0.99 -6.97
N LEU A 79 -13.18 0.29 -6.61
CA LEU A 79 -14.46 1.01 -6.68
C LEU A 79 -14.96 1.14 -8.13
N ALA A 80 -14.07 1.41 -9.09
CA ALA A 80 -14.43 1.45 -10.50
C ALA A 80 -14.93 0.09 -11.01
N SER A 81 -14.33 -1.02 -10.56
CA SER A 81 -14.81 -2.37 -10.86
C SER A 81 -16.24 -2.60 -10.35
N ILE A 82 -16.54 -2.21 -9.11
CA ILE A 82 -17.91 -2.27 -8.55
C ILE A 82 -18.87 -1.43 -9.41
N GLN A 83 -18.46 -0.24 -9.82
CA GLN A 83 -19.28 0.64 -10.65
C GLN A 83 -19.58 0.03 -12.03
N GLN A 84 -18.66 -0.71 -12.63
CA GLN A 84 -18.82 -1.32 -13.95
C GLN A 84 -19.66 -2.61 -13.92
N GLU A 85 -19.70 -3.31 -12.79
CA GLU A 85 -20.48 -4.53 -12.62
C GLU A 85 -21.98 -4.29 -12.88
N ARG A 86 -22.59 -5.04 -13.80
CA ARG A 86 -23.98 -4.81 -14.22
C ARG A 86 -24.98 -5.34 -13.21
N SER A 87 -24.64 -6.42 -12.51
CA SER A 87 -25.53 -7.05 -11.52
C SER A 87 -25.37 -6.40 -10.14
N ASP A 88 -26.45 -5.87 -9.56
CA ASP A 88 -26.42 -5.32 -8.19
C ASP A 88 -26.00 -6.37 -7.16
N LEU A 89 -26.44 -7.62 -7.34
CA LEU A 89 -26.09 -8.72 -6.45
C LEU A 89 -24.59 -9.02 -6.49
N VAL A 90 -24.00 -9.06 -7.69
CA VAL A 90 -22.56 -9.32 -7.86
C VAL A 90 -21.75 -8.14 -7.33
N ALA A 91 -22.15 -6.91 -7.65
CA ALA A 91 -21.50 -5.69 -7.15
C ALA A 91 -21.52 -5.63 -5.61
N THR A 92 -22.66 -5.94 -4.99
CA THR A 92 -22.81 -5.96 -3.53
C THR A 92 -21.89 -7.02 -2.90
N ARG A 93 -21.89 -8.25 -3.44
CA ARG A 93 -21.03 -9.33 -2.93
C ARG A 93 -19.55 -9.01 -3.07
N GLU A 94 -19.15 -8.43 -4.20
CA GLU A 94 -17.77 -8.05 -4.42
C GLU A 94 -17.33 -6.92 -3.48
N PHE A 95 -18.19 -5.94 -3.26
CA PHE A 95 -17.91 -4.87 -2.29
C PHE A 95 -17.76 -5.42 -0.86
N ASP A 96 -18.61 -6.36 -0.44
CA ASP A 96 -18.48 -7.02 0.86
C ASP A 96 -17.18 -7.85 0.95
N ARG A 97 -16.82 -8.55 -0.13
CA ARG A 97 -15.56 -9.30 -0.23
C ARG A 97 -14.35 -8.39 -0.07
N LEU A 98 -14.31 -7.25 -0.76
CA LEU A 98 -13.20 -6.29 -0.68
C LEU A 98 -13.04 -5.74 0.74
N LYS A 99 -14.15 -5.35 1.39
CA LYS A 99 -14.14 -4.89 2.78
C LYS A 99 -13.59 -5.92 3.76
N ALA A 100 -13.90 -7.20 3.55
CA ALA A 100 -13.49 -8.29 4.44
C ALA A 100 -12.07 -8.78 4.18
N ALA A 101 -11.69 -8.93 2.91
CA ALA A 101 -10.47 -9.62 2.51
C ALA A 101 -9.26 -8.68 2.34
N ASP A 102 -9.50 -7.44 1.87
CA ASP A 102 -8.43 -6.53 1.44
C ASP A 102 -8.40 -5.21 2.21
N TRP A 103 -9.54 -4.61 2.53
CA TRP A 103 -9.58 -3.28 3.17
C TRP A 103 -9.40 -3.31 4.69
N GLY A 104 -9.20 -4.49 5.29
CA GLY A 104 -8.94 -4.62 6.72
C GLY A 104 -7.85 -3.67 7.25
N PRO A 105 -6.66 -3.61 6.62
CA PRO A 105 -5.59 -2.70 7.02
C PRO A 105 -5.95 -1.21 6.91
N LEU A 106 -6.84 -0.82 5.98
CA LEU A 106 -7.25 0.58 5.83
C LEU A 106 -7.93 1.12 7.08
N ARG A 107 -8.63 0.28 7.84
CA ARG A 107 -9.35 0.71 9.05
C ARG A 107 -8.44 1.34 10.11
N SER A 108 -7.19 0.88 10.18
CA SER A 108 -6.21 1.36 11.16
C SER A 108 -5.16 2.25 10.52
N GLY A 109 -4.65 1.88 9.34
CA GLY A 109 -3.59 2.62 8.65
C GLY A 109 -4.07 3.84 7.86
N TYR A 110 -5.32 3.84 7.39
CA TYR A 110 -5.88 4.86 6.50
C TYR A 110 -7.38 5.12 6.79
N PRO A 111 -7.75 5.51 8.03
CA PRO A 111 -9.15 5.54 8.47
C PRO A 111 -10.04 6.49 7.66
N GLU A 112 -9.48 7.61 7.19
CA GLU A 112 -10.20 8.57 6.34
C GLU A 112 -10.48 7.99 4.94
N LEU A 113 -9.47 7.35 4.33
CA LEU A 113 -9.62 6.66 3.05
C LEU A 113 -10.66 5.54 3.16
N PHE A 114 -10.57 4.71 4.21
CA PHE A 114 -11.54 3.65 4.48
C PHE A 114 -12.97 4.19 4.55
N SER A 115 -13.19 5.20 5.39
CA SER A 115 -14.52 5.79 5.60
C SER A 115 -15.08 6.40 4.32
N LYS A 116 -14.24 7.13 3.56
CA LYS A 116 -14.62 7.74 2.28
C LYS A 116 -14.99 6.69 1.25
N SER A 117 -14.17 5.66 1.08
CA SER A 117 -14.38 4.60 0.08
C SER A 117 -15.59 3.73 0.41
N VAL A 118 -15.85 3.45 1.69
CA VAL A 118 -17.06 2.73 2.10
C VAL A 118 -18.32 3.53 1.76
N ARG A 119 -18.33 4.84 2.07
CA ARG A 119 -19.44 5.72 1.74
C ARG A 119 -19.69 5.76 0.23
N GLU A 120 -18.63 5.91 -0.56
CA GLU A 120 -18.71 5.96 -2.01
C GLU A 120 -19.23 4.65 -2.63
N GLY A 121 -18.71 3.50 -2.19
CA GLY A 121 -19.21 2.20 -2.63
C GLY A 121 -20.70 1.98 -2.29
N ASN A 122 -21.13 2.37 -1.09
CA ASN A 122 -22.55 2.30 -0.71
C ASN A 122 -23.44 3.16 -1.62
N LEU A 123 -23.02 4.38 -1.95
CA LEU A 123 -23.75 5.27 -2.87
C LEU A 123 -23.83 4.67 -4.28
N MET A 124 -22.77 4.01 -4.76
CA MET A 124 -22.77 3.33 -6.06
C MET A 124 -23.79 2.18 -6.09
N LEU A 125 -23.83 1.34 -5.05
CA LEU A 125 -24.79 0.24 -4.94
C LEU A 125 -26.24 0.75 -4.87
N GLU A 126 -26.48 1.82 -4.09
CA GLU A 126 -27.81 2.42 -4.00
C GLU A 126 -28.30 2.94 -5.37
N ARG A 127 -27.43 3.62 -6.13
CA ARG A 127 -27.76 4.10 -7.48
C ARG A 127 -28.10 2.95 -8.42
N LYS A 128 -27.35 1.84 -8.36
CA LYS A 128 -27.62 0.64 -9.17
C LYS A 128 -28.99 0.05 -8.86
N ARG A 129 -29.33 -0.13 -7.58
CA ARG A 129 -30.64 -0.63 -7.14
C ARG A 129 -31.80 0.23 -7.64
N LYS A 130 -31.62 1.55 -7.66
CA LYS A 130 -32.63 2.48 -8.18
C LYS A 130 -32.78 2.40 -9.70
N SER A 131 -31.70 2.17 -10.44
CA SER A 131 -31.75 2.04 -11.91
C SER A 131 -32.36 0.74 -12.43
N GLN A 132 -32.48 -0.29 -11.57
CA GLN A 132 -33.02 -1.61 -11.92
C GLN A 132 -34.48 -1.80 -11.49
N ARG A 133 -35.06 -0.82 -10.79
CA ARG A 133 -36.49 -0.77 -10.43
C ARG A 133 -37.23 0.06 -11.46
#